data_AF-A0A314ZW45-F1
#
_entry.id   AF-A0A314ZW45-F1
#
_cell.length_a   1.000
_cell.length_b   1.000
_cell.length_c   1.000
_cell.angle_alpha   90.00
_cell.angle_beta   90.00
_cell.angle_gamma   90.00
#
_symmetry.space_group_name_H-M   'P 1'
#
loop_
_entity.id
_entity.type
_entity.pdbx_description
1 polymer ?
#
loop_
_entity_poly.entity_id
_entity_poly.type
_entity_poly.pdbx_seq_one_letter_code
_entity_poly.pdbx_strand_id
1 'polypeptide(L)'
;MGLGGGQETSSFVSDFLEKCGGYAVLDGGFATELERHGADLNDPLWSAKCLISSPHLVRRVHLDYLDAGANVIITASYQATIQGFEAKGFSKEEAKALLRKSVEIAIEAREIYYDKLQSRRPVLVAASVGSYGAYLADGSEYSGNYGDAVTVETLKDFHRERVKILANSGADLIAFETTPNKIEAKAYAELLEEEGIDIPAWFSFNSKDGINVVSGDSISECASIADSCKQVVAVGINCTAPRFIHGLVSSIRKVTSKPIVIYPNSGETYDGLTKQWVQSSGAVDEEFADIVIGKWREAGASLFGGCCRTTPNTIRAISRVLSNNKSSAINEDAQMSSKTEMKIFL
;
A
#
# COMPACT_ATOMS: atom_id res chain seq x y z
N MET A 1 15.07 -20.38 18.52
CA MET A 1 14.86 -21.45 17.52
C MET A 1 14.61 -20.73 16.21
N GLY A 2 15.55 -20.83 15.26
CA GLY A 2 15.48 -20.11 14.00
C GLY A 2 14.41 -20.72 13.10
N LEU A 3 13.49 -19.88 12.63
CA LEU A 3 12.46 -20.25 11.67
C LEU A 3 13.10 -20.39 10.28
N GLY A 4 12.72 -21.44 9.55
CA GLY A 4 13.21 -21.73 8.21
C GLY A 4 12.62 -20.76 7.18
N GLY A 5 13.27 -19.61 7.00
CA GLY A 5 12.75 -18.40 6.33
C GLY A 5 12.51 -18.43 4.81
N GLY A 6 12.28 -19.60 4.20
CA GLY A 6 12.03 -19.71 2.75
C GLY A 6 10.58 -20.07 2.37
N GLN A 7 9.96 -20.98 3.14
CA GLN A 7 8.63 -21.51 2.83
C GLN A 7 7.51 -20.79 3.60
N GLU A 8 7.82 -20.25 4.79
CA GLU A 8 6.86 -19.55 5.65
C GLU A 8 6.53 -18.13 5.17
N THR A 9 7.44 -17.45 4.47
CA THR A 9 7.24 -16.09 3.96
C THR A 9 6.26 -16.05 2.79
N SER A 10 6.28 -17.04 1.88
CA SER A 10 5.42 -17.01 0.69
C SER A 10 3.94 -17.28 0.98
N SER A 11 3.62 -17.97 2.08
CA SER A 11 2.23 -18.20 2.50
C SER A 11 1.64 -17.04 3.30
N PHE A 12 2.46 -16.16 3.88
CA PHE A 12 2.02 -15.13 4.82
C PHE A 12 0.82 -14.29 4.33
N VAL A 13 0.90 -13.70 3.13
CA VAL A 13 -0.20 -12.87 2.59
C VAL A 13 -1.37 -13.75 2.16
N SER A 14 -1.12 -14.94 1.63
CA SER A 14 -2.18 -15.87 1.22
C SER A 14 -3.01 -16.34 2.43
N ASP A 15 -2.36 -16.72 3.52
CA ASP A 15 -3.00 -17.12 4.78
C ASP A 15 -3.76 -15.95 5.41
N PHE A 16 -3.20 -14.74 5.32
CA PHE A 16 -3.88 -13.52 5.75
C PHE A 16 -5.13 -13.22 4.91
N LEU A 17 -5.03 -13.35 3.58
CA LEU A 17 -6.16 -13.18 2.67
C LEU A 17 -7.25 -14.20 2.95
N GLU A 18 -6.91 -15.47 3.19
CA GLU A 18 -7.86 -16.51 3.56
C GLU A 18 -8.63 -16.13 4.84
N LYS A 19 -7.93 -15.68 5.88
CA LYS A 19 -8.54 -15.20 7.13
C LYS A 19 -9.43 -13.96 6.92
N CYS A 20 -9.16 -13.16 5.88
CA CYS A 20 -10.01 -12.03 5.49
C CYS A 20 -11.18 -12.44 4.57
N GLY A 21 -11.25 -13.71 4.14
CA GLY A 21 -12.29 -14.21 3.23
C GLY A 21 -11.92 -14.11 1.75
N GLY A 22 -10.63 -14.17 1.42
CA GLY A 22 -10.07 -14.18 0.06
C GLY A 22 -9.53 -12.82 -0.42
N TYR A 23 -9.86 -11.73 0.29
CA TYR A 23 -9.48 -10.36 -0.08
C TYR A 23 -9.20 -9.53 1.16
N ALA A 24 -8.31 -8.55 1.04
CA ALA A 24 -8.00 -7.62 2.14
C ALA A 24 -8.13 -6.16 1.70
N VAL A 25 -8.57 -5.32 2.64
CA VAL A 25 -8.72 -3.88 2.43
C VAL A 25 -7.53 -3.14 3.06
N LEU A 26 -6.88 -2.27 2.30
CA LEU A 26 -5.86 -1.34 2.78
C LEU A 26 -6.53 -0.04 3.25
N ASP A 27 -5.76 0.80 3.91
CA ASP A 27 -6.14 2.18 4.21
C ASP A 27 -6.10 3.07 2.94
N GLY A 28 -6.16 4.39 3.16
CA GLY A 28 -6.33 5.39 2.11
C GLY A 28 -5.31 6.53 2.18
N GLY A 29 -5.69 7.68 1.62
CA GLY A 29 -4.88 8.90 1.57
C GLY A 29 -4.57 9.48 2.95
N PHE A 30 -3.42 9.09 3.51
CA PHE A 30 -3.00 9.47 4.85
C PHE A 30 -2.94 10.99 5.08
N ALA A 31 -2.27 11.73 4.18
CA ALA A 31 -2.19 13.18 4.26
C ALA A 31 -3.56 13.86 4.16
N THR A 32 -4.43 13.36 3.27
CA THR A 32 -5.79 13.90 3.11
C THR A 32 -6.56 13.82 4.42
N GLU A 33 -6.45 12.70 5.14
CA GLU A 33 -7.16 12.56 6.41
C GLU A 33 -6.51 13.35 7.54
N LEU A 34 -5.18 13.50 7.55
CA LEU A 34 -4.49 14.41 8.48
C LEU A 34 -4.95 15.86 8.31
N GLU A 35 -5.04 16.37 7.08
CA GLU A 35 -5.53 17.73 6.80
C GLU A 35 -6.99 17.91 7.26
N ARG A 36 -7.83 16.89 7.08
CA ARG A 36 -9.23 16.91 7.55
C ARG A 36 -9.34 16.97 9.07
N HIS A 37 -8.36 16.45 9.79
CA HIS A 37 -8.21 16.62 11.24
C HIS A 37 -7.48 17.91 11.65
N GLY A 38 -7.18 18.79 10.70
CA GLY A 38 -6.60 20.12 10.94
C GLY A 38 -5.08 20.17 10.98
N ALA A 39 -4.38 19.13 10.50
CA ALA A 39 -2.94 19.19 10.37
C ALA A 39 -2.51 20.14 9.24
N ASP A 40 -1.49 20.96 9.50
CA ASP A 40 -0.80 21.73 8.45
C ASP A 40 0.34 20.89 7.87
N LEU A 41 0.22 20.51 6.60
CA LEU A 41 1.17 19.66 5.89
C LEU A 41 2.10 20.44 4.95
N ASN A 42 2.14 21.78 5.00
CA ASN A 42 3.03 22.56 4.14
C ASN A 42 4.51 22.47 4.59
N ASP A 43 5.15 21.32 4.33
CA ASP A 43 6.54 21.04 4.66
C ASP A 43 7.12 19.97 3.69
N PRO A 44 8.40 20.03 3.32
CA PRO A 44 9.06 18.95 2.58
C PRO A 44 8.90 17.55 3.20
N LEU A 45 8.80 17.46 4.52
CA LEU A 45 8.49 16.23 5.27
C LEU A 45 6.99 16.09 5.55
N TRP A 46 6.10 16.53 4.67
CA TRP A 46 4.65 16.59 4.91
C TRP A 46 4.07 15.30 5.49
N SER A 47 4.50 14.14 5.00
CA SER A 47 4.01 12.84 5.50
C SER A 47 4.52 12.48 6.90
N ALA A 48 5.69 13.00 7.29
CA ALA A 48 6.37 12.68 8.54
C ALA A 48 6.26 13.80 9.60
N LYS A 49 5.89 15.03 9.21
CA LYS A 49 5.77 16.20 10.10
C LYS A 49 4.88 15.91 11.31
N CYS A 50 3.76 15.22 11.09
CA CYS A 50 2.84 14.87 12.15
C CYS A 50 3.41 13.86 13.16
N LEU A 51 4.44 13.07 12.82
CA LEU A 51 5.14 12.22 13.81
C LEU A 51 5.83 13.06 14.90
N ILE A 52 6.28 14.26 14.51
CA ILE A 52 6.97 15.22 15.37
C ILE A 52 5.94 16.04 16.15
N SER A 53 5.07 16.76 15.43
CA SER A 53 4.22 17.79 16.03
C SER A 53 2.89 17.26 16.57
N SER A 54 2.33 16.23 15.95
CA SER A 54 0.93 15.83 16.15
C SER A 54 0.72 14.30 16.10
N PRO A 55 1.47 13.50 16.89
CA PRO A 55 1.39 12.03 16.81
C PRO A 55 0.00 11.47 17.16
N HIS A 56 -0.78 12.23 17.95
CA HIS A 56 -2.16 11.88 18.25
C HIS A 56 -3.08 11.92 17.01
N LEU A 57 -2.80 12.79 16.03
CA LEU A 57 -3.52 12.83 14.76
C LEU A 57 -3.15 11.64 13.86
N VAL A 58 -1.87 11.26 13.83
CA VAL A 58 -1.40 10.04 13.13
C VAL A 58 -2.17 8.81 13.64
N ARG A 59 -2.24 8.65 14.97
CA ARG A 59 -3.02 7.58 15.59
C ARG A 59 -4.51 7.66 15.24
N ARG A 60 -5.08 8.86 15.23
CA ARG A 60 -6.49 9.08 14.90
C ARG A 60 -6.79 8.61 13.47
N VAL A 61 -5.96 8.97 12.50
CA VAL A 61 -6.11 8.56 11.10
C VAL A 61 -6.06 7.05 10.94
N HIS A 62 -5.12 6.35 11.59
CA HIS A 62 -5.11 4.89 11.57
C HIS A 62 -6.40 4.30 12.13
N LEU A 63 -6.90 4.82 13.26
CA LEU A 63 -8.18 4.39 13.84
C LEU A 63 -9.36 4.65 12.89
N ASP A 64 -9.40 5.78 12.19
CA ASP A 64 -10.48 6.09 11.25
C ASP A 64 -10.52 5.11 10.08
N TYR A 65 -9.36 4.69 9.55
CA TYR A 65 -9.30 3.66 8.51
C TYR A 65 -9.62 2.27 9.03
N LEU A 66 -9.23 1.95 10.27
CA LEU A 66 -9.68 0.72 10.91
C LEU A 66 -11.20 0.73 11.08
N ASP A 67 -11.78 1.79 11.61
CA ASP A 67 -13.24 1.93 11.74
C ASP A 67 -13.96 1.94 10.37
N ALA A 68 -13.24 2.25 9.28
CA ALA A 68 -13.75 2.18 7.91
C ALA A 68 -13.78 0.78 7.30
N GLY A 69 -12.94 -0.14 7.75
CA GLY A 69 -12.86 -1.49 7.16
C GLY A 69 -11.47 -2.02 6.87
N ALA A 70 -10.41 -1.24 7.10
CA ALA A 70 -9.06 -1.62 6.69
C ALA A 70 -8.54 -2.86 7.46
N ASN A 71 -8.08 -3.86 6.72
CA ASN A 71 -7.30 -4.99 7.20
C ASN A 71 -5.79 -4.69 7.23
N VAL A 72 -5.32 -3.70 6.50
CA VAL A 72 -3.92 -3.27 6.51
C VAL A 72 -3.86 -1.76 6.67
N ILE A 73 -3.09 -1.29 7.65
CA ILE A 73 -2.77 0.14 7.80
C ILE A 73 -1.29 0.37 7.48
N ILE A 74 -1.01 1.43 6.73
CA ILE A 74 0.32 1.79 6.25
C ILE A 74 0.87 2.93 7.11
N THR A 75 2.07 2.76 7.67
CA THR A 75 2.66 3.72 8.62
C THR A 75 2.98 5.07 7.97
N ALA A 76 3.02 6.13 8.78
CA ALA A 76 3.38 7.49 8.34
C ALA A 76 4.90 7.67 8.09
N SER A 77 5.55 6.72 7.41
CA SER A 77 7.00 6.70 7.17
C SER A 77 7.40 6.88 5.69
N TYR A 78 6.46 7.19 4.81
CA TYR A 78 6.70 7.34 3.36
C TYR A 78 7.92 8.22 3.03
N GLN A 79 7.95 9.48 3.51
CA GLN A 79 9.12 10.37 3.39
C GLN A 79 9.97 10.45 4.65
N ALA A 80 9.69 9.63 5.68
CA ALA A 80 10.54 9.57 6.85
C ALA A 80 11.87 8.95 6.45
N THR A 81 12.90 9.77 6.30
CA THR A 81 14.27 9.34 5.98
C THR A 81 15.22 9.97 6.97
N ILE A 82 16.34 9.30 7.23
CA ILE A 82 17.35 9.81 8.16
C ILE A 82 17.87 11.16 7.64
N GLN A 83 18.20 11.21 6.35
CA GLN A 83 18.69 12.38 5.64
C GLN A 83 17.67 13.53 5.64
N GLY A 84 16.38 13.23 5.42
CA GLY A 84 15.31 14.22 5.44
C GLY A 84 15.11 14.85 6.82
N PHE A 85 15.19 14.05 7.88
CA PHE A 85 15.15 14.56 9.26
C PHE A 85 16.42 15.33 9.65
N GLU A 86 17.60 14.87 9.26
CA GLU A 86 18.86 15.60 9.50
C GLU A 86 18.86 16.98 8.82
N ALA A 87 18.32 17.08 7.60
CA ALA A 87 18.12 18.36 6.90
C ALA A 87 17.16 19.32 7.63
N LYS A 88 16.33 18.81 8.54
CA LYS A 88 15.44 19.59 9.42
C LYS A 88 16.04 19.87 10.80
N GLY A 89 17.29 19.49 11.04
CA GLY A 89 18.01 19.77 12.27
C GLY A 89 17.84 18.70 13.36
N PHE A 90 17.23 17.55 13.06
CA PHE A 90 17.21 16.42 13.97
C PHE A 90 18.56 15.69 13.94
N SER A 91 18.99 15.19 15.10
CA SER A 91 20.10 14.25 15.15
C SER A 91 19.75 12.92 14.47
N LYS A 92 20.77 12.19 14.04
CA LYS A 92 20.61 10.85 13.48
C LYS A 92 19.79 9.92 14.39
N GLU A 93 20.01 9.95 15.70
CA GLU A 93 19.27 9.09 16.63
C GLU A 93 17.80 9.50 16.81
N GLU A 94 17.49 10.80 16.78
CA GLU A 94 16.10 11.29 16.75
C GLU A 94 15.40 10.86 15.47
N ALA A 95 16.07 10.94 14.32
CA ALA A 95 15.54 10.46 13.05
C ALA A 95 15.19 8.96 13.09
N LYS A 96 16.06 8.13 13.67
CA LYS A 96 15.79 6.69 13.89
C LYS A 96 14.62 6.47 14.85
N ALA A 97 14.53 7.27 15.91
CA ALA A 97 13.42 7.19 16.86
C ALA A 97 12.09 7.54 16.19
N LEU A 98 12.05 8.56 15.33
CA LEU A 98 10.85 8.93 14.57
C LEU A 98 10.40 7.83 13.59
N LEU A 99 11.34 7.14 12.94
CA LEU A 99 11.04 5.96 12.12
C LEU A 99 10.35 4.86 12.94
N ARG A 100 10.89 4.49 14.10
CA ARG A 100 10.27 3.49 14.99
C ARG A 100 8.91 3.95 15.50
N LYS A 101 8.81 5.22 15.91
CA LYS A 101 7.58 5.83 16.40
C LYS A 101 6.44 5.77 15.38
N SER A 102 6.73 5.86 14.08
CA SER A 102 5.70 5.72 13.04
C SER A 102 5.01 4.36 13.06
N VAL A 103 5.75 3.30 13.40
CA VAL A 103 5.25 1.93 13.48
C VAL A 103 4.60 1.70 14.84
N GLU A 104 5.20 2.20 15.92
CA GLU A 104 4.64 2.14 17.28
C GLU A 104 3.22 2.73 17.32
N ILE A 105 3.01 3.90 16.71
CA ILE A 105 1.69 4.55 16.65
C ILE A 105 0.66 3.70 15.90
N ALA A 106 1.06 3.04 14.81
CA ALA A 106 0.16 2.19 14.04
C ALA A 106 -0.19 0.90 14.80
N ILE A 107 0.78 0.31 15.50
CA ILE A 107 0.55 -0.84 16.40
C ILE A 107 -0.39 -0.43 17.54
N GLU A 108 -0.14 0.71 18.20
CA GLU A 108 -1.06 1.25 19.23
C GLU A 108 -2.49 1.40 18.70
N ALA A 109 -2.66 1.93 17.47
CA ALA A 109 -3.97 2.08 16.87
C ALA A 109 -4.67 0.72 16.65
N ARG A 110 -3.92 -0.31 16.21
CA ARG A 110 -4.44 -1.68 16.09
C ARG A 110 -4.87 -2.25 17.43
N GLU A 111 -4.06 -2.09 18.49
CA GLU A 111 -4.41 -2.60 19.82
C GLU A 111 -5.64 -1.89 20.39
N ILE A 112 -5.72 -0.55 20.28
CA ILE A 112 -6.90 0.22 20.67
C ILE A 112 -8.15 -0.22 19.90
N TYR A 113 -8.01 -0.56 18.63
CA TYR A 113 -9.11 -1.08 17.82
C TYR A 113 -9.54 -2.47 18.29
N TYR A 114 -8.60 -3.35 18.62
CA TYR A 114 -8.90 -4.69 19.14
C TYR A 114 -9.54 -4.72 20.52
N ASP A 115 -9.21 -3.78 21.39
CA ASP A 115 -9.83 -3.66 22.71
C ASP A 115 -11.32 -3.28 22.64
N LYS A 116 -11.77 -2.67 21.53
CA LYS A 116 -13.17 -2.26 21.33
C LYS A 116 -14.07 -3.39 20.80
N LEU A 117 -13.52 -4.50 20.31
CA LEU A 117 -14.27 -5.48 19.54
C LEU A 117 -14.37 -6.85 20.22
N GLN A 118 -15.59 -7.41 20.21
CA GLN A 118 -15.86 -8.78 20.65
C GLN A 118 -15.36 -9.83 19.65
N SER A 119 -15.30 -9.49 18.35
CA SER A 119 -14.79 -10.34 17.28
C SER A 119 -13.68 -9.60 16.52
N ARG A 120 -12.50 -10.23 16.43
CA ARG A 120 -11.30 -9.62 15.86
C ARG A 120 -11.17 -9.98 14.39
N ARG A 121 -11.35 -9.00 13.51
CA ARG A 121 -10.89 -9.15 12.11
C ARG A 121 -9.35 -9.10 12.07
N PRO A 122 -8.68 -9.82 11.16
CA PRO A 122 -7.23 -9.70 10.99
C PRO A 122 -6.83 -8.27 10.58
N VAL A 123 -5.81 -7.72 11.24
CA VAL A 123 -5.24 -6.39 10.96
C VAL A 123 -3.71 -6.47 10.95
N LEU A 124 -3.11 -6.03 9.84
CA LEU A 124 -1.65 -5.89 9.68
C LEU A 124 -1.23 -4.43 9.70
N VAL A 125 -0.01 -4.19 10.16
CA VAL A 125 0.71 -2.92 10.08
C VAL A 125 1.82 -3.07 9.05
N ALA A 126 1.74 -2.27 7.99
CA ALA A 126 2.73 -2.22 6.91
C ALA A 126 3.63 -1.00 7.08
N ALA A 127 4.94 -1.21 7.22
CA ALA A 127 5.90 -0.12 7.31
C ALA A 127 6.12 0.51 5.92
N SER A 128 5.68 1.76 5.73
CA SER A 128 5.83 2.49 4.47
C SER A 128 7.30 2.85 4.19
N VAL A 129 7.74 2.57 2.97
CA VAL A 129 9.02 3.01 2.40
C VAL A 129 8.74 3.67 1.07
N GLY A 130 8.76 5.01 1.05
CA GLY A 130 8.66 5.78 -0.19
C GLY A 130 9.94 5.77 -1.00
N SER A 131 9.81 6.02 -2.30
CA SER A 131 10.93 6.11 -3.24
C SER A 131 11.91 7.25 -2.93
N TYR A 132 13.12 7.15 -3.51
CA TYR A 132 14.14 8.19 -3.45
C TYR A 132 13.60 9.54 -3.97
N GLY A 133 12.76 9.51 -5.02
CA GLY A 133 12.10 10.71 -5.54
C GLY A 133 11.26 11.43 -4.49
N ALA A 134 10.60 10.71 -3.57
CA ALA A 134 9.79 11.31 -2.51
C ALA A 134 10.64 12.07 -1.47
N TYR A 135 11.91 11.69 -1.32
CA TYR A 135 12.88 12.42 -0.49
C TYR A 135 13.39 13.69 -1.17
N LEU A 136 13.61 13.66 -2.49
CA LEU A 136 14.05 14.83 -3.25
C LEU A 136 13.02 15.97 -3.22
N ALA A 137 11.74 15.62 -3.04
CA ALA A 137 10.63 16.57 -2.93
C ALA A 137 10.52 17.53 -4.13
N ASP A 138 10.91 17.06 -5.31
CA ASP A 138 10.91 17.80 -6.59
C ASP A 138 9.94 17.20 -7.64
N GLY A 139 9.14 16.20 -7.23
CA GLY A 139 8.22 15.48 -8.11
C GLY A 139 8.86 14.30 -8.84
N SER A 140 10.12 13.96 -8.53
CA SER A 140 10.82 12.83 -9.16
C SER A 140 10.19 11.46 -8.87
N GLU A 141 9.36 11.33 -7.84
CA GLU A 141 8.53 10.15 -7.62
C GLU A 141 7.45 9.95 -8.70
N TYR A 142 7.14 10.99 -9.48
CA TYR A 142 6.20 10.96 -10.62
C TYR A 142 6.89 11.12 -11.99
N SER A 143 8.19 11.40 -12.01
CA SER A 143 9.01 11.39 -13.24
C SER A 143 9.82 10.10 -13.37
N GLY A 144 10.25 9.52 -12.24
CA GLY A 144 11.17 8.38 -12.16
C GLY A 144 12.60 8.70 -12.59
N ASN A 145 12.91 9.97 -12.88
CA ASN A 145 14.22 10.42 -13.31
C ASN A 145 14.98 11.03 -12.13
N TYR A 146 15.98 10.29 -11.63
CA TYR A 146 16.82 10.71 -10.50
C TYR A 146 18.16 11.33 -10.95
N GLY A 147 18.39 11.41 -12.26
CA GLY A 147 19.67 11.79 -12.86
C GLY A 147 20.65 10.62 -13.01
N ASP A 148 21.56 10.73 -13.99
CA ASP A 148 22.47 9.65 -14.42
C ASP A 148 23.47 9.19 -13.35
N ALA A 149 23.70 10.01 -12.32
CA ALA A 149 24.60 9.70 -11.23
C ALA A 149 24.00 8.71 -10.20
N VAL A 150 22.68 8.51 -10.21
CA VAL A 150 22.00 7.65 -9.24
C VAL A 150 22.03 6.21 -9.72
N THR A 151 22.77 5.38 -8.98
CA THR A 151 22.96 3.96 -9.28
C THR A 151 22.17 3.07 -8.33
N VAL A 152 22.13 1.76 -8.61
CA VAL A 152 21.57 0.75 -7.67
C VAL A 152 22.25 0.85 -6.31
N GLU A 153 23.58 0.97 -6.24
CA GLU A 153 24.29 1.07 -4.96
C GLU A 153 23.94 2.38 -4.22
N THR A 154 23.82 3.50 -4.94
CA THR A 154 23.37 4.77 -4.36
C THR A 154 22.01 4.63 -3.68
N LEU A 155 21.08 3.92 -4.31
CA LEU A 155 19.74 3.68 -3.78
C LEU A 155 19.77 2.69 -2.60
N LYS A 156 20.60 1.63 -2.67
CA LYS A 156 20.81 0.72 -1.54
C LYS A 156 21.34 1.48 -0.33
N ASP A 157 22.41 2.26 -0.49
CA ASP A 157 23.00 3.07 0.59
C ASP A 157 21.98 4.02 1.23
N PHE A 158 21.16 4.67 0.40
CA PHE A 158 20.10 5.57 0.87
C PHE A 158 19.05 4.84 1.71
N HIS A 159 18.57 3.68 1.27
CA HIS A 159 17.47 2.94 1.90
C HIS A 159 17.92 2.04 3.05
N ARG A 160 19.18 1.57 3.05
CA ARG A 160 19.69 0.48 3.92
C ARG A 160 19.35 0.67 5.39
N GLU A 161 19.72 1.80 5.97
CA GLU A 161 19.53 2.01 7.41
C GLU A 161 18.04 2.16 7.78
N ARG A 162 17.26 2.85 6.94
CA ARG A 162 15.81 3.01 7.12
C ARG A 162 15.08 1.67 7.07
N VAL A 163 15.37 0.85 6.06
CA VAL A 163 14.74 -0.47 5.88
C VAL A 163 15.07 -1.38 7.06
N LYS A 164 16.31 -1.39 7.55
CA LYS A 164 16.69 -2.16 8.74
C LYS A 164 15.94 -1.71 10.00
N ILE A 165 15.76 -0.41 10.20
CA ILE A 165 15.03 0.11 11.35
C ILE A 165 13.55 -0.31 11.28
N LEU A 166 12.92 -0.12 10.13
CA LEU A 166 11.51 -0.48 9.94
C LEU A 166 11.29 -2.00 10.03
N ALA A 167 12.21 -2.80 9.48
CA ALA A 167 12.16 -4.26 9.61
C ALA A 167 12.20 -4.76 11.06
N ASN A 168 12.90 -4.04 11.94
CA ASN A 168 13.05 -4.39 13.36
C ASN A 168 12.10 -3.60 14.29
N SER A 169 11.12 -2.88 13.73
CA SER A 169 10.23 -2.00 14.51
C SER A 169 8.95 -2.69 15.02
N GLY A 170 8.71 -3.94 14.62
CA GLY A 170 7.49 -4.69 14.95
C GLY A 170 6.38 -4.60 13.91
N ALA A 171 6.63 -3.96 12.76
CA ALA A 171 5.72 -4.03 11.61
C ALA A 171 5.59 -5.47 11.09
N ASP A 172 4.40 -5.82 10.57
CA ASP A 172 4.14 -7.16 10.05
C ASP A 172 4.73 -7.37 8.65
N LEU A 173 4.90 -6.28 7.88
CA LEU A 173 5.51 -6.28 6.55
C LEU A 173 6.04 -4.89 6.17
N ILE A 174 6.82 -4.81 5.08
CA ILE A 174 7.29 -3.56 4.46
C ILE A 174 6.51 -3.25 3.19
N ALA A 175 6.02 -2.03 3.06
CA ALA A 175 5.37 -1.50 1.87
C ALA A 175 6.35 -0.59 1.11
N PHE A 176 7.07 -1.14 0.13
CA PHE A 176 7.82 -0.31 -0.82
C PHE A 176 6.83 0.25 -1.84
N GLU A 177 6.55 1.54 -1.77
CA GLU A 177 5.42 2.12 -2.49
C GLU A 177 5.78 3.35 -3.32
N THR A 178 5.00 3.55 -4.38
CA THR A 178 5.25 4.60 -5.38
C THR A 178 6.66 4.50 -5.96
N THR A 179 7.07 3.28 -6.31
CA THR A 179 8.36 2.99 -6.94
C THR A 179 8.30 3.36 -8.42
N PRO A 180 9.06 4.35 -8.90
CA PRO A 180 8.81 4.94 -10.21
C PRO A 180 9.67 4.38 -11.35
N ASN A 181 10.67 3.55 -11.04
CA ASN A 181 11.60 3.00 -12.01
C ASN A 181 12.10 1.60 -11.61
N LYS A 182 12.70 0.90 -12.58
CA LYS A 182 13.21 -0.47 -12.34
C LYS A 182 14.51 -0.52 -11.54
N ILE A 183 15.34 0.52 -11.60
CA ILE A 183 16.64 0.53 -10.91
C ILE A 183 16.44 0.54 -9.39
N GLU A 184 15.41 1.24 -8.90
CA GLU A 184 15.07 1.27 -7.50
C GLU A 184 14.39 -0.02 -7.04
N ALA A 185 13.52 -0.60 -7.88
CA ALA A 185 12.98 -1.95 -7.64
C ALA A 185 14.10 -2.98 -7.46
N LYS A 186 15.14 -2.88 -8.29
CA LYS A 186 16.32 -3.75 -8.21
C LYS A 186 17.13 -3.49 -6.94
N ALA A 187 17.32 -2.22 -6.58
CA ALA A 187 17.98 -1.85 -5.32
C ALA A 187 17.24 -2.41 -4.10
N TYR A 188 15.91 -2.36 -4.07
CA TYR A 188 15.13 -2.96 -2.98
C TYR A 188 15.32 -4.48 -2.91
N ALA A 189 15.22 -5.18 -4.04
CA ALA A 189 15.37 -6.64 -4.08
C ALA A 189 16.77 -7.07 -3.60
N GLU A 190 17.83 -6.44 -4.12
CA GLU A 190 19.20 -6.69 -3.71
C GLU A 190 19.41 -6.35 -2.22
N LEU A 191 18.89 -5.21 -1.75
CA LEU A 191 19.01 -4.79 -0.35
C LEU A 191 18.35 -5.78 0.63
N LEU A 192 17.14 -6.25 0.32
CA LEU A 192 16.42 -7.20 1.17
C LEU A 192 17.20 -8.51 1.32
N GLU A 193 17.82 -8.98 0.24
CA GLU A 193 18.64 -10.19 0.24
C GLU A 193 19.97 -10.00 0.95
N GLU A 194 20.73 -8.95 0.60
CA GLU A 194 22.06 -8.65 1.15
C GLU A 194 22.03 -8.39 2.67
N GLU A 195 21.01 -7.69 3.16
CA GLU A 195 20.87 -7.37 4.59
C GLU A 195 20.15 -8.45 5.39
N GLY A 196 19.72 -9.55 4.75
CA GLY A 196 19.00 -10.63 5.42
C GLY A 196 17.69 -10.16 6.07
N ILE A 197 16.92 -9.31 5.38
CA ILE A 197 15.63 -8.86 5.88
C ILE A 197 14.63 -10.01 5.76
N ASP A 198 14.12 -10.50 6.89
CA ASP A 198 13.25 -11.68 6.95
C ASP A 198 11.75 -11.35 6.93
N ILE A 199 11.36 -10.11 7.25
CA ILE A 199 9.93 -9.75 7.25
C ILE A 199 9.41 -9.63 5.81
N PRO A 200 8.14 -10.01 5.57
CA PRO A 200 7.53 -9.89 4.24
C PRO A 200 7.54 -8.46 3.70
N ALA A 201 7.55 -8.30 2.39
CA ALA A 201 7.44 -7.01 1.73
C ALA A 201 6.48 -7.06 0.53
N TRP A 202 5.94 -5.91 0.12
CA TRP A 202 5.41 -5.75 -1.24
C TRP A 202 6.13 -4.64 -1.97
N PHE A 203 6.17 -4.75 -3.29
CA PHE A 203 6.60 -3.66 -4.17
C PHE A 203 5.38 -3.14 -4.94
N SER A 204 5.13 -1.85 -4.83
CA SER A 204 4.08 -1.15 -5.54
C SER A 204 4.67 -0.04 -6.41
N PHE A 205 4.25 -0.02 -7.67
CA PHE A 205 4.71 0.94 -8.67
C PHE A 205 3.63 1.98 -8.99
N ASN A 206 4.00 3.03 -9.73
CA ASN A 206 3.05 4.02 -10.24
C ASN A 206 3.17 4.20 -11.75
N SER A 207 2.08 4.58 -12.40
CA SER A 207 2.00 4.75 -13.86
C SER A 207 1.22 6.01 -14.23
N LYS A 208 1.59 6.61 -15.36
CA LYS A 208 0.92 7.78 -15.96
C LYS A 208 0.23 7.46 -17.29
N ASP A 209 0.56 6.34 -17.93
CA ASP A 209 0.06 5.93 -19.24
C ASP A 209 -0.73 4.61 -19.21
N GLY A 210 -0.71 3.88 -18.10
CA GLY A 210 -1.36 2.58 -17.94
C GLY A 210 -0.63 1.40 -18.57
N ILE A 211 0.62 1.60 -19.01
CA ILE A 211 1.45 0.57 -19.67
C ILE A 211 2.82 0.46 -18.98
N ASN A 212 3.45 1.59 -18.69
CA ASN A 212 4.79 1.69 -18.12
C ASN A 212 4.75 2.29 -16.72
N VAL A 213 5.81 2.09 -15.93
CA VAL A 213 6.01 2.93 -14.75
C VAL A 213 6.39 4.35 -15.18
N VAL A 214 6.31 5.32 -14.27
CA VAL A 214 6.43 6.74 -14.65
C VAL A 214 7.76 7.12 -15.30
N SER A 215 8.85 6.38 -15.04
CA SER A 215 10.15 6.52 -15.73
C SER A 215 10.12 6.14 -17.21
N GLY A 216 9.12 5.36 -17.63
CA GLY A 216 9.05 4.73 -18.95
C GLY A 216 9.51 3.26 -18.97
N ASP A 217 9.99 2.71 -17.84
CA ASP A 217 10.28 1.27 -17.76
C ASP A 217 9.00 0.44 -17.86
N SER A 218 9.09 -0.77 -18.43
CA SER A 218 7.93 -1.66 -18.52
C SER A 218 7.45 -2.08 -17.13
N ILE A 219 6.13 -2.00 -16.89
CA ILE A 219 5.56 -2.50 -15.63
C ILE A 219 5.81 -4.00 -15.43
N SER A 220 5.79 -4.78 -16.51
CA SER A 220 6.05 -6.22 -16.44
C SER A 220 7.50 -6.53 -16.09
N GLU A 221 8.46 -5.73 -16.56
CA GLU A 221 9.88 -5.85 -16.16
C GLU A 221 10.05 -5.54 -14.66
N CYS A 222 9.46 -4.44 -14.20
CA CYS A 222 9.49 -4.04 -12.78
C CYS A 222 8.83 -5.10 -11.87
N ALA A 223 7.67 -5.62 -12.28
CA ALA A 223 6.97 -6.67 -11.56
C ALA A 223 7.73 -8.00 -11.55
N SER A 224 8.49 -8.32 -12.61
CA SER A 224 9.33 -9.52 -12.66
C SER A 224 10.51 -9.44 -11.69
N ILE A 225 11.10 -8.25 -11.52
CA ILE A 225 12.13 -8.00 -10.49
C ILE A 225 11.53 -8.26 -9.10
N ALA A 226 10.37 -7.68 -8.81
CA ALA A 226 9.66 -7.91 -7.55
C ALA A 226 9.30 -9.39 -7.33
N ASP A 227 8.86 -10.10 -8.38
CA ASP A 227 8.50 -11.52 -8.30
C ASP A 227 9.70 -12.42 -7.97
N SER A 228 10.88 -12.09 -8.51
CA SER A 228 12.12 -12.84 -8.26
C SER A 228 12.63 -12.75 -6.81
N CYS A 229 12.21 -11.75 -6.04
CA CYS A 229 12.61 -11.56 -4.64
C CYS A 229 11.73 -12.40 -3.70
N LYS A 230 12.35 -13.30 -2.91
CA LYS A 230 11.63 -14.22 -2.00
C LYS A 230 10.89 -13.49 -0.86
N GLN A 231 11.43 -12.37 -0.38
CA GLN A 231 10.82 -11.54 0.66
C GLN A 231 9.57 -10.82 0.15
N VAL A 232 9.49 -10.60 -1.16
CA VAL A 232 8.34 -9.94 -1.77
C VAL A 232 7.19 -10.94 -1.85
N VAL A 233 6.11 -10.65 -1.14
CA VAL A 233 4.92 -11.51 -1.00
C VAL A 233 3.72 -10.95 -1.77
N ALA A 234 3.79 -9.73 -2.28
CA ALA A 234 2.79 -9.13 -3.16
C ALA A 234 3.44 -8.11 -4.10
N VAL A 235 2.83 -7.90 -5.27
CA VAL A 235 3.29 -6.93 -6.29
C VAL A 235 2.12 -6.07 -6.72
N GLY A 236 2.31 -4.77 -6.93
CA GLY A 236 1.16 -3.89 -7.05
C GLY A 236 1.35 -2.59 -7.79
N ILE A 237 0.27 -1.81 -7.79
CA ILE A 237 0.20 -0.45 -8.31
C ILE A 237 -0.49 0.45 -7.30
N ASN A 238 0.10 1.60 -7.06
CA ASN A 238 -0.52 2.66 -6.29
C ASN A 238 -0.33 4.02 -6.92
N CYS A 239 -1.00 5.02 -6.33
CA CYS A 239 -0.87 6.42 -6.71
C CYS A 239 -1.01 6.69 -8.22
N THR A 240 -1.86 5.88 -8.86
CA THR A 240 -2.16 5.86 -10.29
C THR A 240 -3.65 6.15 -10.48
N ALA A 241 -4.03 6.74 -11.61
CA ALA A 241 -5.44 7.01 -11.90
C ALA A 241 -6.24 5.69 -12.03
N PRO A 242 -7.44 5.57 -11.42
CA PRO A 242 -8.25 4.33 -11.42
C PRO A 242 -8.47 3.72 -12.81
N ARG A 243 -8.64 4.55 -13.85
CA ARG A 243 -8.85 4.12 -15.24
C ARG A 243 -7.74 3.22 -15.80
N PHE A 244 -6.52 3.31 -15.27
CA PHE A 244 -5.38 2.52 -15.75
C PHE A 244 -5.20 1.20 -15.00
N ILE A 245 -5.82 1.05 -13.83
CA ILE A 245 -5.53 -0.05 -12.90
C ILE A 245 -5.86 -1.41 -13.52
N HIS A 246 -7.00 -1.56 -14.20
CA HIS A 246 -7.38 -2.85 -14.80
C HIS A 246 -6.32 -3.38 -15.79
N GLY A 247 -5.82 -2.51 -16.67
CA GLY A 247 -4.80 -2.88 -17.66
C GLY A 247 -3.45 -3.20 -17.02
N LEU A 248 -3.07 -2.46 -15.99
CA LEU A 248 -1.83 -2.68 -15.25
C LEU A 248 -1.89 -3.99 -14.44
N VAL A 249 -2.99 -4.27 -13.75
CA VAL A 249 -3.21 -5.53 -13.03
C VAL A 249 -3.10 -6.72 -13.99
N SER A 250 -3.75 -6.62 -15.16
CA SER A 250 -3.66 -7.65 -16.21
C SER A 250 -2.24 -7.87 -16.70
N SER A 251 -1.42 -6.82 -16.77
CA SER A 251 -0.01 -6.91 -17.19
C SER A 251 0.89 -7.49 -16.10
N ILE A 252 0.66 -7.15 -14.83
CA ILE A 252 1.38 -7.71 -13.68
C ILE A 252 1.06 -9.18 -13.52
N ARG A 253 -0.23 -9.56 -13.62
CA ARG A 253 -0.68 -10.95 -13.45
C ARG A 253 -0.02 -11.93 -14.44
N LYS A 254 0.43 -11.45 -15.60
CA LYS A 254 1.17 -12.28 -16.58
C LYS A 254 2.55 -12.73 -16.12
N VAL A 255 3.16 -12.02 -15.16
CA VAL A 255 4.54 -12.26 -14.72
C VAL A 255 4.65 -12.71 -13.27
N THR A 256 3.56 -12.69 -12.49
CA THR A 256 3.57 -13.14 -11.09
C THR A 256 2.30 -13.90 -10.72
N SER A 257 2.46 -14.94 -9.91
CA SER A 257 1.37 -15.63 -9.21
C SER A 257 1.08 -15.05 -7.83
N LYS A 258 1.94 -14.15 -7.32
CA LYS A 258 1.77 -13.52 -6.01
C LYS A 258 0.48 -12.67 -5.96
N PRO A 259 -0.10 -12.46 -4.77
CA PRO A 259 -1.15 -11.48 -4.54
C PRO A 259 -0.84 -10.13 -5.20
N ILE A 260 -1.86 -9.53 -5.83
CA ILE A 260 -1.73 -8.19 -6.41
C ILE A 260 -2.38 -7.16 -5.50
N VAL A 261 -1.61 -6.15 -5.13
CA VAL A 261 -2.04 -5.03 -4.29
C VAL A 261 -2.32 -3.79 -5.13
N ILE A 262 -3.48 -3.17 -4.94
CA ILE A 262 -3.86 -1.95 -5.64
C ILE A 262 -4.46 -0.91 -4.71
N TYR A 263 -3.99 0.32 -4.84
CA TYR A 263 -4.51 1.45 -4.07
C TYR A 263 -4.33 2.74 -4.90
N PRO A 264 -5.25 3.02 -5.84
CA PRO A 264 -5.16 4.16 -6.75
C PRO A 264 -5.50 5.49 -6.09
N ASN A 265 -5.25 6.59 -6.80
CA ASN A 265 -5.76 7.91 -6.42
C ASN A 265 -7.30 7.98 -6.52
N SER A 266 -7.93 8.99 -5.92
CA SER A 266 -9.38 9.23 -6.04
C SER A 266 -9.90 9.32 -7.48
N GLY A 267 -9.04 9.71 -8.43
CA GLY A 267 -9.37 9.88 -9.85
C GLY A 267 -9.67 11.31 -10.26
N GLU A 268 -9.72 12.26 -9.32
CA GLU A 268 -9.87 13.68 -9.60
C GLU A 268 -8.66 14.25 -10.36
N THR A 269 -8.89 15.24 -11.22
CA THR A 269 -7.86 15.92 -12.02
C THR A 269 -7.64 17.34 -11.51
N TYR A 270 -6.38 17.80 -11.43
CA TYR A 270 -6.07 19.17 -11.01
C TYR A 270 -6.36 20.12 -12.16
N ASP A 271 -7.18 21.13 -11.92
CA ASP A 271 -7.32 22.25 -12.83
C ASP A 271 -6.38 23.38 -12.39
N GLY A 272 -5.30 23.57 -13.15
CA GLY A 272 -4.31 24.61 -12.90
C GLY A 272 -4.80 26.04 -13.11
N LEU A 273 -5.93 26.24 -13.80
CA LEU A 273 -6.54 27.56 -14.02
C LEU A 273 -7.35 28.00 -12.80
N THR A 274 -8.18 27.10 -12.28
CA THR A 274 -9.01 27.37 -11.09
C THR A 274 -8.26 27.12 -9.79
N LYS A 275 -7.09 26.45 -9.85
CA LYS A 275 -6.36 25.92 -8.70
C LYS A 275 -7.24 25.04 -7.82
N GLN A 276 -8.20 24.36 -8.44
CA GLN A 276 -9.14 23.47 -7.78
C GLN A 276 -9.03 22.08 -8.37
N TRP A 277 -9.37 21.10 -7.54
CA TRP A 277 -9.50 19.73 -7.97
C TRP A 277 -10.90 19.52 -8.54
N VAL A 278 -10.95 18.99 -9.77
CA VAL A 278 -12.19 18.71 -10.47
C VAL A 278 -12.41 17.21 -10.44
N GLN A 279 -13.60 16.78 -9.99
CA GLN A 279 -14.02 15.39 -10.17
C GLN A 279 -13.99 15.07 -11.66
N SER A 280 -13.16 14.11 -12.05
CA SER A 280 -13.32 13.47 -13.35
C SER A 280 -14.70 12.82 -13.33
N SER A 281 -15.54 13.15 -14.32
CA SER A 281 -16.94 12.71 -14.46
C SER A 281 -17.11 11.24 -14.04
N GLY A 282 -17.68 11.03 -12.85
CA GLY A 282 -17.71 9.73 -12.19
C GLY A 282 -17.78 9.93 -10.69
N ALA A 283 -18.90 10.48 -10.21
CA ALA A 283 -19.22 10.41 -8.80
C ALA A 283 -19.09 8.95 -8.37
N VAL A 284 -18.31 8.69 -7.32
CA VAL A 284 -18.15 7.34 -6.77
C VAL A 284 -19.44 7.03 -6.00
N ASP A 285 -20.50 6.68 -6.73
CA ASP A 285 -21.64 5.97 -6.16
C ASP A 285 -21.24 4.51 -5.87
N GLU A 286 -22.01 3.85 -5.00
CA GLU A 286 -21.72 2.48 -4.58
C GLU A 286 -21.72 1.50 -5.78
N GLU A 287 -22.51 1.79 -6.82
CA GLU A 287 -22.63 0.98 -8.03
C GLU A 287 -21.38 1.09 -8.92
N PHE A 288 -20.78 2.28 -9.04
CA PHE A 288 -19.49 2.46 -9.73
C PHE A 288 -18.35 1.75 -8.98
N ALA A 289 -18.37 1.76 -7.65
CA ALA A 289 -17.39 1.03 -6.84
C ALA A 289 -17.52 -0.48 -7.03
N ASP A 290 -18.74 -1.03 -7.04
CA ASP A 290 -18.97 -2.46 -7.29
C ASP A 290 -18.41 -2.91 -8.66
N ILE A 291 -18.71 -2.16 -9.73
CA ILE A 291 -18.27 -2.49 -11.08
C ILE A 291 -16.74 -2.40 -11.20
N VAL A 292 -16.14 -1.35 -10.65
CA VAL A 292 -14.70 -1.10 -10.78
C VAL A 292 -13.89 -2.10 -9.95
N ILE A 293 -14.29 -2.35 -8.70
CA ILE A 293 -13.65 -3.33 -7.82
C ILE A 293 -13.84 -4.75 -8.38
N GLY A 294 -15.02 -5.09 -8.89
CA GLY A 294 -15.29 -6.36 -9.55
C GLY A 294 -14.32 -6.62 -10.71
N LYS A 295 -14.16 -5.65 -11.62
CA LYS A 295 -13.19 -5.74 -12.73
C LYS A 295 -11.75 -5.93 -12.27
N TRP A 296 -11.34 -5.24 -11.21
CA TRP A 296 -9.98 -5.39 -10.68
C TRP A 296 -9.76 -6.77 -10.03
N ARG A 297 -10.78 -7.32 -9.35
CA ARG A 297 -10.76 -8.68 -8.82
C ARG A 297 -10.63 -9.72 -9.92
N GLU A 298 -11.46 -9.60 -10.96
CA GLU A 298 -11.42 -10.50 -12.14
C GLU A 298 -10.06 -10.46 -12.83
N ALA A 299 -9.43 -9.28 -12.90
CA ALA A 299 -8.07 -9.14 -13.42
C ALA A 299 -6.99 -9.75 -12.50
N GLY A 300 -7.33 -10.09 -11.25
CA GLY A 300 -6.47 -10.82 -10.31
C GLY A 300 -5.94 -9.99 -9.14
N ALA A 301 -6.51 -8.82 -8.85
CA ALA A 301 -6.20 -8.08 -7.62
C ALA A 301 -6.79 -8.77 -6.38
N SER A 302 -6.07 -8.74 -5.26
CA SER A 302 -6.51 -9.35 -4.00
C SER A 302 -6.40 -8.43 -2.77
N LEU A 303 -5.61 -7.36 -2.86
CA LEU A 303 -5.54 -6.32 -1.83
C LEU A 303 -5.98 -4.97 -2.43
N PHE A 304 -6.88 -4.26 -1.75
CA PHE A 304 -7.56 -3.07 -2.27
C PHE A 304 -7.54 -1.90 -1.28
N GLY A 305 -7.05 -0.74 -1.67
CA GLY A 305 -7.09 0.47 -0.85
C GLY A 305 -7.20 1.74 -1.66
N GLY A 306 -6.69 2.84 -1.12
CA GLY A 306 -6.59 4.12 -1.81
C GLY A 306 -5.27 4.85 -1.55
N CYS A 307 -4.88 5.75 -2.45
CA CYS A 307 -3.73 6.66 -2.30
C CYS A 307 -4.23 8.10 -2.16
N CYS A 308 -3.63 9.06 -2.86
CA CYS A 308 -3.95 10.48 -2.74
C CYS A 308 -5.45 10.78 -2.87
N ARG A 309 -5.97 11.57 -1.91
CA ARG A 309 -7.35 12.09 -1.82
C ARG A 309 -8.44 11.05 -1.60
N THR A 310 -8.07 9.80 -1.36
CA THR A 310 -9.02 8.81 -0.85
C THR A 310 -9.21 9.00 0.65
N THR A 311 -10.38 8.67 1.17
CA THR A 311 -10.77 8.94 2.57
C THR A 311 -11.30 7.67 3.24
N PRO A 312 -11.55 7.67 4.56
CA PRO A 312 -12.25 6.58 5.23
C PRO A 312 -13.60 6.23 4.58
N ASN A 313 -14.29 7.17 3.92
CA ASN A 313 -15.51 6.87 3.17
C ASN A 313 -15.24 6.00 1.94
N THR A 314 -14.13 6.26 1.22
CA THR A 314 -13.68 5.42 0.10
C THR A 314 -13.40 3.98 0.58
N ILE A 315 -12.68 3.84 1.69
CA ILE A 315 -12.32 2.52 2.24
C ILE A 315 -13.56 1.78 2.75
N ARG A 316 -14.53 2.49 3.33
CA ARG A 316 -15.81 1.91 3.74
C ARG A 316 -16.62 1.40 2.55
N ALA A 317 -16.62 2.12 1.42
CA ALA A 317 -17.25 1.64 0.19
C ALA A 317 -16.58 0.37 -0.32
N ILE A 318 -15.24 0.35 -0.45
CA ILE A 318 -14.47 -0.83 -0.87
C ILE A 318 -14.76 -2.03 0.05
N SER A 319 -14.72 -1.82 1.37
CA SER A 319 -14.97 -2.87 2.37
C SER A 319 -16.38 -3.47 2.25
N ARG A 320 -17.41 -2.64 2.01
CA ARG A 320 -18.79 -3.10 1.79
C ARG A 320 -18.92 -3.93 0.53
N VAL A 321 -18.39 -3.45 -0.60
CA VAL A 321 -18.39 -4.16 -1.90
C VAL A 321 -17.77 -5.56 -1.76
N LEU A 322 -16.61 -5.64 -1.10
CA LEU A 322 -15.91 -6.92 -0.91
C LEU A 322 -16.64 -7.85 0.07
N SER A 323 -17.34 -7.30 1.06
CA SER A 323 -18.15 -8.08 2.02
C SER A 323 -19.47 -8.59 1.42
N ASN A 324 -20.15 -7.79 0.60
CA ASN A 324 -21.43 -8.15 -0.02
C ASN A 324 -21.28 -9.26 -1.06
N ASN A 325 -20.19 -9.24 -1.83
CA ASN A 325 -19.87 -10.31 -2.77
C ASN A 325 -19.61 -11.68 -2.11
N LYS A 326 -19.32 -11.70 -0.81
CA LYS A 326 -19.25 -12.94 -0.02
C LYS A 326 -20.64 -13.56 0.18
N SER A 327 -21.66 -12.73 0.37
CA SER A 327 -23.03 -13.18 0.61
C SER A 327 -23.69 -13.69 -0.67
N SER A 328 -23.40 -13.09 -1.83
CA SER A 328 -23.89 -13.57 -3.12
C SER A 328 -23.26 -14.90 -3.53
N ALA A 329 -21.94 -15.07 -3.39
CA ALA A 329 -21.25 -16.32 -3.71
C ALA A 329 -21.72 -17.51 -2.83
N ILE A 330 -21.90 -17.29 -1.52
CA ILE A 330 -22.43 -18.32 -0.60
C ILE A 330 -23.87 -18.70 -0.98
N ASN A 331 -24.69 -17.73 -1.40
CA ASN A 331 -26.07 -17.99 -1.83
C ASN A 331 -26.14 -18.74 -3.17
N GLU A 332 -25.22 -18.46 -4.11
CA GLU A 332 -25.13 -19.19 -5.38
C GLU A 332 -24.66 -20.64 -5.19
N ASP A 333 -23.65 -20.88 -4.34
CA ASP A 333 -23.19 -22.24 -4.01
C ASP A 333 -24.24 -23.07 -3.25
N ALA A 334 -25.01 -22.43 -2.36
CA ALA A 334 -26.14 -23.07 -1.68
C ALA A 334 -27.28 -23.41 -2.64
N GLN A 335 -27.61 -22.51 -3.59
CA GLN A 335 -28.61 -22.79 -4.63
C GLN A 335 -28.15 -23.88 -5.60
N MET A 336 -26.87 -23.94 -5.95
CA MET A 336 -26.32 -24.94 -6.86
C MET A 336 -26.22 -26.33 -6.20
N SER A 337 -25.89 -26.39 -4.90
CA SER A 337 -25.94 -27.63 -4.11
C SER A 337 -27.37 -28.17 -3.97
N SER A 338 -28.36 -27.30 -3.71
CA SER A 338 -29.78 -27.70 -3.62
C SER A 338 -30.33 -28.25 -4.95
N LYS A 339 -29.89 -27.70 -6.10
CA LYS A 339 -30.26 -28.20 -7.44
C LYS A 339 -29.58 -29.53 -7.79
N THR A 340 -28.42 -29.82 -7.20
CA THR A 340 -27.70 -31.08 -7.41
C THR A 340 -28.32 -32.20 -6.57
N GLU A 341 -28.75 -31.93 -5.34
CA GLU A 341 -29.50 -32.88 -4.52
C GLU A 341 -30.87 -33.24 -5.12
N MET A 342 -31.56 -32.26 -5.75
CA MET A 342 -32.82 -32.51 -6.44
C MET A 342 -32.71 -33.39 -7.70
N LYS A 343 -31.51 -33.55 -8.28
CA LYS A 343 -31.27 -34.43 -9.43
C LYS A 343 -30.92 -35.88 -9.06
N ILE A 344 -30.69 -36.17 -7.78
CA ILE A 344 -30.39 -37.54 -7.32
C ILE A 344 -31.69 -38.28 -6.92
N PHE A 345 -32.84 -37.60 -6.91
CA PHE A 345 -34.14 -38.15 -6.52
C PHE A 345 -35.21 -38.23 -7.63
N LEU A 346 -34.81 -38.14 -8.91
CA LEU A 346 -35.69 -38.35 -10.08
C LEU A 346 -35.06 -39.36 -11.05
#